data_AF-A0A1C5YPB7-F1
#
_entry.id   AF-A0A1C5YPB7-F1
#
_cell.length_a   1.000
_cell.length_b   1.000
_cell.length_c   1.000
_cell.angle_alpha   90.00
_cell.angle_beta   90.00
_cell.angle_gamma   90.00
#
_symmetry.space_group_name_H-M   'P 1'
#
loop_
_entity.id
_entity.type
_entity.pdbx_description
1 polymer ?
#
loop_
_entity_poly.entity_id
_entity_poly.type
_entity_poly.pdbx_seq_one_letter_code
_entity_poly.pdbx_strand_id
1 'polypeptide(L)'
;MQLLIKCYLVVGEYAKAEAMATDLINNHGLALMQAPFGTNVSSGNPDTWPVERNVIWDLHRGVNITDAANTETIMPILNYYSEGFISYPLMRAMTVHWSNGIIRDPHNLGSPTYNYSRADGKYDASLDWVRALGRGIGCFRTSYHYNQTIWNYDGETDWQDLRHNRQKGNWVEMTDLKYNNPESDFYGQNMMLYAPDDYYDADGKLLVKKGDLLCSDTIRSWFPTPLYKVYILDQSAEENMNANQFNGATKGNNVSNGNLYLFRLAETYLLRAEAKFYQGNTTGAAEDVNVIRRRANAKKMFTTVTIGDICDERARELYLEEWRQPELARISWCLAKSGQPDEWGETYDLATWDKQSGTDLNGGSYWYKRTTRYNIFNHGSIISSKELNYRVDKRNLFWPVPNSAITANIGAPLRQNYGYDGYDASVFMFDNWEDAVADEETAN
;
A
#
# COMPACT_ATOMS: atom_id res chain seq x y z
N MET A 1 4.42 21.95 -10.64
CA MET A 1 5.74 21.75 -9.99
C MET A 1 5.98 20.29 -9.62
N GLN A 2 5.14 19.65 -8.80
CA GLN A 2 5.32 18.25 -8.38
C GLN A 2 5.61 17.27 -9.54
N LEU A 3 4.78 17.28 -10.59
CA LEU A 3 4.97 16.44 -11.77
C LEU A 3 6.27 16.74 -12.53
N LEU A 4 6.66 18.03 -12.61
CA LEU A 4 7.87 18.45 -13.31
C LEU A 4 9.14 17.91 -12.64
N ILE A 5 9.15 17.73 -11.32
CA ILE A 5 10.24 17.06 -10.60
C ILE A 5 10.44 15.64 -11.16
N LYS A 6 9.35 14.87 -11.32
CA LYS A 6 9.41 13.51 -11.89
C LYS A 6 9.90 13.52 -13.33
N CYS A 7 9.49 14.50 -14.14
CA CYS A 7 9.99 14.67 -15.50
C CYS A 7 11.51 14.92 -15.50
N TYR A 8 12.02 15.83 -14.67
CA TYR A 8 13.45 16.09 -14.54
C TYR A 8 14.25 14.86 -14.11
N LEU A 9 13.73 14.06 -13.17
CA LEU A 9 14.34 12.77 -12.80
C LEU A 9 14.47 11.85 -14.03
N VAL A 10 13.39 11.68 -14.81
CA VAL A 10 13.38 10.79 -15.99
C VAL A 10 14.34 11.28 -17.09
N VAL A 11 14.42 12.58 -17.33
CA VAL A 11 15.36 13.10 -18.34
C VAL A 11 16.81 13.17 -17.85
N GLY A 12 17.07 12.86 -16.58
CA GLY A 12 18.41 12.84 -15.98
C GLY A 12 18.90 14.22 -15.52
N GLU A 13 18.01 15.23 -15.47
CA GLU A 13 18.32 16.58 -15.00
C GLU A 13 18.15 16.68 -13.48
N TYR A 14 18.89 15.84 -12.74
CA TYR A 14 18.70 15.65 -11.29
C TYR A 14 18.87 16.94 -10.48
N ALA A 15 19.81 17.81 -10.85
CA ALA A 15 19.98 19.12 -10.20
C ALA A 15 18.74 20.02 -10.37
N LYS A 16 18.05 19.96 -11.53
CA LYS A 16 16.80 20.71 -11.74
C LYS A 16 15.65 20.07 -10.94
N ALA A 17 15.61 18.74 -10.84
CA ALA A 17 14.65 18.05 -9.97
C ALA A 17 14.81 18.48 -8.50
N GLU A 18 16.04 18.51 -7.98
CA GLU A 18 16.35 18.97 -6.64
C GLU A 18 15.97 20.44 -6.42
N ALA A 19 16.31 21.32 -7.37
CA ALA A 19 15.98 22.74 -7.29
C ALA A 19 14.47 22.98 -7.29
N MET A 20 13.73 22.31 -8.18
CA MET A 20 12.26 22.39 -8.27
C MET A 20 11.59 21.85 -7.00
N ALA A 21 12.08 20.74 -6.45
CA ALA A 21 11.59 20.20 -5.18
C ALA A 21 11.88 21.15 -4.02
N THR A 22 13.05 21.77 -3.99
CA THR A 22 13.44 22.75 -2.98
C THR A 22 12.59 24.01 -3.03
N ASP A 23 12.30 24.51 -4.24
CA ASP A 23 11.40 25.64 -4.42
C ASP A 23 10.00 25.30 -3.88
N LEU A 24 9.44 24.16 -4.28
CA LEU A 24 8.12 23.70 -3.82
C LEU A 24 8.04 23.56 -2.30
N ILE A 25 9.10 23.06 -1.66
CA ILE A 25 9.16 22.90 -0.20
C ILE A 25 9.25 24.24 0.53
N ASN A 26 10.01 25.21 0.01
CA ASN A 26 10.36 26.41 0.77
C ASN A 26 9.50 27.64 0.43
N ASN A 27 8.95 27.73 -0.79
CA ASN A 27 8.46 29.01 -1.35
C ASN A 27 6.97 29.01 -1.73
N HIS A 28 6.23 27.92 -1.47
CA HIS A 28 4.81 27.78 -1.90
C HIS A 28 3.82 27.67 -0.73
N GLY A 29 4.24 28.04 0.49
CA GLY A 29 3.37 28.06 1.68
C GLY A 29 2.96 26.67 2.19
N LEU A 30 3.62 25.62 1.73
CA LEU A 30 3.40 24.24 2.17
C LEU A 30 4.32 23.90 3.35
N ALA A 31 3.87 23.00 4.22
CA ALA A 31 4.68 22.45 5.30
C ALA A 31 4.21 21.04 5.64
N LEU A 32 5.09 20.22 6.24
CA LEU A 32 4.64 18.96 6.82
C LEU A 32 3.80 19.23 8.08
N MET A 33 2.69 18.52 8.20
CA MET A 33 1.93 18.45 9.44
C MET A 33 2.77 17.70 10.47
N GLN A 34 2.97 18.32 11.63
CA GLN A 34 3.77 17.80 12.74
C GLN A 34 2.95 17.54 14.02
N ALA A 35 1.69 17.98 14.04
CA ALA A 35 0.79 17.84 15.18
C ALA A 35 -0.62 17.48 14.69
N PRO A 36 -1.50 16.95 15.56
CA PRO A 36 -2.92 16.77 15.27
C PRO A 36 -3.57 18.05 14.74
N PHE A 37 -4.49 17.92 13.79
CA PHE A 37 -5.11 19.05 13.10
C PHE A 37 -6.49 18.69 12.54
N GLY A 38 -7.23 19.70 12.09
CA GLY A 38 -8.55 19.51 11.48
C GLY A 38 -9.56 18.84 12.42
N THR A 39 -10.50 18.14 11.81
CA THR A 39 -11.58 17.41 12.48
C THR A 39 -11.06 16.09 13.06
N ASN A 40 -11.32 15.85 14.35
CA ASN A 40 -11.07 14.55 14.96
C ASN A 40 -12.15 13.56 14.51
N VAL A 41 -11.76 12.59 13.69
CA VAL A 41 -12.63 11.47 13.29
C VAL A 41 -12.21 10.25 14.10
N SER A 42 -13.03 9.84 15.07
CA SER A 42 -12.73 8.65 15.87
C SER A 42 -12.69 7.38 15.02
N SER A 43 -11.96 6.36 15.48
CA SER A 43 -12.19 5.00 14.98
C SER A 43 -13.65 4.62 15.28
N GLY A 44 -14.26 3.80 14.42
CA GLY A 44 -15.71 3.59 14.43
C GLY A 44 -16.25 3.00 15.73
N ASN A 45 -15.43 2.28 16.48
CA ASN A 45 -15.74 1.90 17.85
C ASN A 45 -14.47 1.86 18.74
N PRO A 46 -14.21 2.91 19.53
CA PRO A 46 -13.05 2.99 20.41
C PRO A 46 -13.11 2.04 21.63
N ASP A 47 -14.30 1.55 22.02
CA ASP A 47 -14.45 0.57 23.10
C ASP A 47 -13.89 -0.80 22.69
N THR A 48 -13.87 -1.08 21.38
CA THR A 48 -13.25 -2.29 20.80
C THR A 48 -11.77 -2.06 20.48
N TRP A 49 -11.44 -0.95 19.80
CA TRP A 49 -10.07 -0.61 19.43
C TRP A 49 -9.84 0.91 19.49
N PRO A 50 -9.22 1.42 20.56
CA PRO A 50 -8.98 2.83 20.72
C PRO A 50 -7.86 3.30 19.78
N VAL A 51 -8.12 4.41 19.08
CA VAL A 51 -7.08 5.12 18.32
C VAL A 51 -6.81 6.45 19.01
N GLU A 52 -5.57 6.62 19.47
CA GLU A 52 -5.14 7.87 20.08
C GLU A 52 -4.87 8.89 18.97
N ARG A 53 -5.56 10.04 19.02
CA ARG A 53 -5.42 11.09 18.01
C ARG A 53 -3.96 11.52 17.87
N ASN A 54 -3.44 11.45 16.65
CA ASN A 54 -2.07 11.82 16.30
C ASN A 54 -2.04 12.37 14.86
N VAL A 55 -0.92 12.99 14.48
CA VAL A 55 -0.77 13.61 13.16
C VAL A 55 -0.97 12.64 12.00
N ILE A 56 -0.50 11.39 12.12
CA ILE A 56 -0.64 10.37 11.09
C ILE A 56 -2.10 9.95 10.92
N TRP A 57 -2.86 9.85 12.02
CA TRP A 57 -4.29 9.58 11.95
C TRP A 57 -5.05 10.70 11.23
N ASP A 58 -4.82 11.96 11.65
CA ASP A 58 -5.52 13.13 11.11
C ASP A 58 -5.20 13.36 9.62
N LEU A 59 -3.95 13.11 9.20
CA LEU A 59 -3.51 13.22 7.80
C LEU A 59 -4.38 12.42 6.83
N HIS A 60 -4.88 11.27 7.27
CA HIS A 60 -5.57 10.31 6.41
C HIS A 60 -7.06 10.24 6.70
N ARG A 61 -7.64 11.27 7.32
CA ARG A 61 -9.10 11.43 7.38
C ARG A 61 -9.54 12.24 6.17
N GLY A 62 -10.49 11.74 5.38
CA GLY A 62 -10.91 12.40 4.14
C GLY A 62 -11.31 13.88 4.31
N VAL A 63 -12.00 14.20 5.41
CA VAL A 63 -12.37 15.58 5.77
C VAL A 63 -11.15 16.50 5.97
N ASN A 64 -10.04 15.97 6.47
CA ASN A 64 -8.84 16.73 6.79
C ASN A 64 -7.90 16.92 5.58
N ILE A 65 -8.08 16.14 4.51
CA ILE A 65 -7.25 16.26 3.29
C ILE A 65 -7.43 17.62 2.62
N THR A 66 -8.64 18.17 2.65
CA THR A 66 -8.98 19.47 2.05
C THR A 66 -9.24 20.55 3.09
N ASP A 67 -8.95 20.28 4.37
CA ASP A 67 -9.09 21.25 5.45
C ASP A 67 -8.04 22.36 5.28
N ALA A 68 -8.42 23.61 5.52
CA ALA A 68 -7.53 24.76 5.35
C ALA A 68 -6.31 24.73 6.30
N ALA A 69 -6.38 23.99 7.41
CA ALA A 69 -5.25 23.79 8.30
C ALA A 69 -4.21 22.78 7.74
N ASN A 70 -4.57 22.00 6.71
CA ASN A 70 -3.66 21.04 6.11
C ASN A 70 -2.71 21.73 5.13
N THR A 71 -1.46 21.87 5.54
CA THR A 71 -0.41 22.50 4.75
C THR A 71 0.40 21.51 3.91
N GLU A 72 0.08 20.20 3.96
CA GLU A 72 0.73 19.18 3.14
C GLU A 72 0.09 18.98 1.78
N THR A 73 -1.21 19.26 1.65
CA THR A 73 -1.97 18.96 0.43
C THR A 73 -1.47 19.80 -0.74
N ILE A 74 -0.95 19.14 -1.77
CA ILE A 74 -0.62 19.78 -3.06
C ILE A 74 -1.80 19.62 -4.02
N MET A 75 -2.35 18.41 -4.12
CA MET A 75 -3.50 18.13 -4.97
C MET A 75 -4.35 17.00 -4.37
N PRO A 76 -5.63 17.26 -4.05
CA PRO A 76 -6.55 16.24 -3.56
C PRO A 76 -7.33 15.57 -4.71
N ILE A 77 -7.81 14.35 -4.47
CA ILE A 77 -8.90 13.71 -5.20
C ILE A 77 -10.15 13.86 -4.35
N LEU A 78 -11.17 14.54 -4.89
CA LEU A 78 -12.40 14.85 -4.17
C LEU A 78 -13.43 13.73 -4.31
N ASN A 79 -13.92 13.22 -3.18
CA ASN A 79 -14.95 12.18 -3.12
C ASN A 79 -15.74 12.28 -1.79
N TYR A 80 -16.61 13.28 -1.66
CA TYR A 80 -17.28 13.59 -0.39
C TYR A 80 -18.73 14.09 -0.52
N TYR A 81 -19.22 14.31 -1.74
CA TYR A 81 -20.57 14.84 -2.00
C TYR A 81 -21.27 13.99 -3.05
N SER A 82 -22.60 14.00 -3.04
CA SER A 82 -23.43 13.02 -3.74
C SER A 82 -23.26 12.95 -5.26
N GLU A 83 -23.05 14.08 -5.91
CA GLU A 83 -23.02 14.23 -7.37
C GLU A 83 -21.67 13.81 -7.95
N GLY A 84 -20.59 14.02 -7.22
CA GLY A 84 -19.23 13.60 -7.59
C GLY A 84 -18.79 12.29 -6.96
N PHE A 85 -19.69 11.58 -6.27
CA PHE A 85 -19.32 10.43 -5.47
C PHE A 85 -18.98 9.20 -6.32
N ILE A 86 -17.85 8.60 -6.02
CA ILE A 86 -17.46 7.28 -6.53
C ILE A 86 -17.33 6.34 -5.34
N SER A 87 -18.08 5.23 -5.38
CA SER A 87 -17.96 4.19 -4.36
C SER A 87 -16.52 3.70 -4.29
N TYR A 88 -15.93 3.82 -3.10
CA TYR A 88 -14.55 3.41 -2.86
C TYR A 88 -14.52 2.48 -1.63
N PRO A 89 -14.80 1.18 -1.84
CA PRO A 89 -14.90 0.18 -0.77
C PRO A 89 -13.49 -0.23 -0.29
N LEU A 90 -12.70 0.75 0.15
CA LEU A 90 -11.29 0.61 0.50
C LEU A 90 -11.09 -0.40 1.63
N MET A 91 -11.84 -0.25 2.72
CA MET A 91 -11.74 -1.16 3.86
C MET A 91 -12.13 -2.57 3.43
N ARG A 92 -13.18 -2.69 2.60
CA ARG A 92 -13.61 -3.97 2.04
C ARG A 92 -12.47 -4.69 1.31
N ALA A 93 -11.75 -3.97 0.45
CA ALA A 93 -10.73 -4.55 -0.42
C ALA A 93 -9.39 -4.77 0.29
N MET A 94 -8.99 -3.87 1.19
CA MET A 94 -7.64 -3.82 1.77
C MET A 94 -7.55 -4.48 3.15
N THR A 95 -8.62 -4.50 3.95
CA THR A 95 -8.53 -5.10 5.28
C THR A 95 -8.65 -6.62 5.21
N VAL A 96 -8.06 -7.25 6.23
CA VAL A 96 -8.03 -8.70 6.39
C VAL A 96 -9.45 -9.28 6.46
N HIS A 97 -9.65 -10.47 5.88
CA HIS A 97 -10.90 -11.19 5.97
C HIS A 97 -11.01 -11.89 7.33
N TRP A 98 -11.20 -11.12 8.40
CA TRP A 98 -11.16 -11.64 9.76
C TRP A 98 -12.45 -12.36 10.20
N SER A 99 -13.58 -12.12 9.53
CA SER A 99 -14.90 -12.67 9.87
C SER A 99 -15.33 -13.75 8.87
N ASN A 100 -14.84 -14.98 8.98
CA ASN A 100 -15.17 -16.06 8.04
C ASN A 100 -14.99 -17.46 8.63
N GLY A 101 -15.46 -18.48 7.91
CA GLY A 101 -15.36 -19.89 8.31
C GLY A 101 -14.03 -20.59 8.02
N ILE A 102 -13.05 -19.90 7.41
CA ILE A 102 -11.70 -20.42 7.18
C ILE A 102 -10.85 -20.29 8.46
N ILE A 103 -11.17 -19.31 9.30
CA ILE A 103 -10.64 -19.19 10.65
C ILE A 103 -11.47 -20.06 11.58
N ARG A 104 -10.78 -20.79 12.46
CA ARG A 104 -11.37 -21.57 13.54
C ARG A 104 -10.79 -21.18 14.89
N ASP A 105 -11.54 -21.38 15.95
CA ASP A 105 -10.98 -21.32 17.31
C ASP A 105 -10.24 -22.63 17.67
N PRO A 106 -9.57 -22.68 18.83
CA PRO A 106 -8.88 -23.90 19.26
C PRO A 106 -9.78 -25.11 19.55
N HIS A 107 -11.09 -24.94 19.76
CA HIS A 107 -12.07 -26.03 19.85
C HIS A 107 -12.67 -26.38 18.47
N ASN A 108 -12.02 -25.95 17.39
CA ASN A 108 -12.39 -26.23 16.00
C ASN A 108 -13.75 -25.64 15.58
N LEU A 109 -14.26 -24.63 16.29
CA LEU A 109 -15.43 -23.86 15.86
C LEU A 109 -15.02 -22.95 14.69
N GLY A 110 -15.59 -23.17 13.51
CA GLY A 110 -15.44 -22.26 12.38
C GLY A 110 -16.23 -20.97 12.55
N SER A 111 -15.76 -19.87 11.95
CA SER A 111 -16.36 -18.53 12.13
C SER A 111 -16.42 -18.10 13.60
N PRO A 112 -15.29 -18.07 14.32
CA PRO A 112 -15.30 -17.65 15.72
C PRO A 112 -15.42 -16.11 15.86
N THR A 113 -15.56 -15.42 14.72
CA THR A 113 -15.76 -13.98 14.58
C THR A 113 -16.83 -13.66 13.54
N TYR A 114 -17.64 -12.64 13.81
CA TYR A 114 -18.78 -12.20 12.99
C TYR A 114 -18.91 -10.68 12.94
N ASN A 115 -19.57 -10.21 11.88
CA ASN A 115 -19.99 -8.81 11.73
C ASN A 115 -21.41 -8.65 12.28
N TYR A 116 -21.57 -8.52 13.60
CA TYR A 116 -22.89 -8.30 14.19
C TYR A 116 -23.39 -6.87 13.93
N SER A 117 -24.66 -6.74 13.57
CA SER A 117 -25.33 -5.43 13.57
C SER A 117 -25.64 -5.00 15.01
N ARG A 118 -25.85 -3.70 15.27
CA ARG A 118 -26.24 -3.21 16.62
C ARG A 118 -27.60 -3.72 17.07
N ALA A 119 -28.45 -4.13 16.14
CA ALA A 119 -29.75 -4.69 16.42
C ALA A 119 -29.72 -6.20 16.73
N ASP A 120 -28.56 -6.87 16.55
CA ASP A 120 -28.41 -8.29 16.81
C ASP A 120 -28.29 -8.57 18.32
N GLY A 121 -28.99 -9.58 18.82
CA GLY A 121 -28.95 -9.96 20.24
C GLY A 121 -27.59 -10.51 20.70
N LYS A 122 -26.69 -10.86 19.78
CA LYS A 122 -25.31 -11.29 20.05
C LYS A 122 -24.29 -10.13 20.01
N TYR A 123 -24.73 -8.90 19.74
CA TYR A 123 -23.85 -7.73 19.68
C TYR A 123 -23.25 -7.39 21.05
N ASP A 124 -21.94 -7.13 21.06
CA ASP A 124 -21.20 -6.60 22.21
C ASP A 124 -20.38 -5.39 21.72
N ALA A 125 -20.57 -4.23 22.36
CA ALA A 125 -19.90 -3.00 22.01
C ALA A 125 -18.37 -3.05 22.22
N SER A 126 -17.88 -3.92 23.11
CA SER A 126 -16.45 -4.12 23.35
C SER A 126 -15.77 -5.05 22.33
N LEU A 127 -16.54 -5.67 21.44
CA LEU A 127 -16.09 -6.65 20.44
C LEU A 127 -16.60 -6.35 19.02
N ASP A 128 -16.87 -5.08 18.74
CA ASP A 128 -17.44 -4.55 17.52
C ASP A 128 -16.37 -4.29 16.44
N TRP A 129 -15.72 -5.38 16.03
CA TRP A 129 -14.64 -5.32 15.05
C TRP A 129 -15.08 -4.79 13.69
N VAL A 130 -16.35 -4.94 13.31
CA VAL A 130 -16.84 -4.44 12.01
C VAL A 130 -16.83 -2.91 11.93
N ARG A 131 -17.10 -2.20 13.02
CA ARG A 131 -17.02 -0.72 13.04
C ARG A 131 -15.61 -0.23 13.31
N ALA A 132 -14.83 -0.96 14.10
CA ALA A 132 -13.43 -0.62 14.38
C ALA A 132 -12.50 -0.81 13.17
N LEU A 133 -12.66 -1.90 12.42
CA LEU A 133 -11.73 -2.35 11.37
C LEU A 133 -12.36 -2.44 9.97
N GLY A 134 -13.69 -2.48 9.87
CA GLY A 134 -14.41 -2.72 8.62
C GLY A 134 -14.53 -4.20 8.25
N ARG A 135 -15.32 -4.48 7.21
CA ARG A 135 -15.58 -5.82 6.70
C ARG A 135 -14.65 -6.19 5.52
N GLY A 136 -13.43 -6.61 5.84
CA GLY A 136 -12.43 -6.98 4.85
C GLY A 136 -12.72 -8.28 4.09
N ILE A 137 -12.11 -8.43 2.90
CA ILE A 137 -11.95 -9.71 2.18
C ILE A 137 -10.50 -9.98 1.74
N GLY A 138 -9.56 -9.11 2.05
CA GLY A 138 -8.16 -9.27 1.66
C GLY A 138 -7.98 -9.44 0.15
N CYS A 139 -8.62 -8.59 -0.67
CA CYS A 139 -8.40 -8.59 -2.12
C CYS A 139 -6.98 -8.12 -2.47
N PHE A 140 -6.47 -7.15 -1.71
CA PHE A 140 -5.15 -6.60 -1.89
C PHE A 140 -4.39 -6.74 -0.57
N ARG A 141 -3.53 -7.76 -0.51
CA ARG A 141 -2.67 -8.00 0.64
C ARG A 141 -1.35 -7.27 0.43
N THR A 142 -0.89 -6.57 1.47
CA THR A 142 0.48 -6.08 1.57
C THR A 142 1.49 -7.23 1.65
N SER A 143 2.72 -7.00 1.20
CA SER A 143 3.76 -8.03 1.19
C SER A 143 4.28 -8.32 2.60
N TYR A 144 4.97 -9.46 2.76
CA TYR A 144 5.71 -9.74 4.00
C TYR A 144 6.72 -8.64 4.33
N HIS A 145 7.36 -8.08 3.29
CA HIS A 145 8.28 -6.97 3.47
C HIS A 145 7.60 -5.76 4.09
N TYR A 146 6.46 -5.35 3.53
CA TYR A 146 5.69 -4.22 4.06
C TYR A 146 5.15 -4.48 5.47
N ASN A 147 4.75 -5.71 5.78
CA ASN A 147 4.13 -6.01 7.06
C ASN A 147 5.12 -6.22 8.20
N GLN A 148 6.39 -6.55 7.90
CA GLN A 148 7.34 -7.00 8.92
C GLN A 148 8.72 -6.37 8.72
N THR A 149 9.40 -6.66 7.61
CA THR A 149 10.84 -6.38 7.52
C THR A 149 11.15 -4.90 7.33
N ILE A 150 10.29 -4.09 6.69
CA ILE A 150 10.51 -2.63 6.61
C ILE A 150 10.42 -1.94 7.97
N TRP A 151 9.81 -2.55 8.97
CA TRP A 151 9.69 -1.95 10.29
C TRP A 151 10.82 -2.41 11.21
N ASN A 152 11.71 -3.29 10.76
CA ASN A 152 12.79 -3.83 11.58
C ASN A 152 14.14 -3.21 11.20
N TYR A 153 14.86 -2.73 12.21
CA TYR A 153 16.21 -2.22 12.07
C TYR A 153 17.10 -2.85 13.14
N ASP A 154 18.24 -3.39 12.72
CA ASP A 154 19.24 -3.96 13.63
C ASP A 154 18.65 -5.05 14.56
N GLY A 155 17.68 -5.83 14.06
CA GLY A 155 16.97 -6.89 14.79
C GLY A 155 15.75 -6.42 15.58
N GLU A 156 15.56 -5.11 15.73
CA GLU A 156 14.52 -4.50 16.55
C GLU A 156 13.38 -3.92 15.70
N THR A 157 12.13 -4.22 16.07
CA THR A 157 10.96 -3.67 15.39
C THR A 157 10.65 -2.26 15.91
N ASP A 158 10.46 -1.32 14.99
CA ASP A 158 10.14 0.08 15.24
C ASP A 158 8.64 0.25 15.57
N TRP A 159 8.26 -0.15 16.79
CA TRP A 159 6.90 0.02 17.29
C TRP A 159 6.55 1.48 17.65
N GLN A 160 7.54 2.39 17.65
CA GLN A 160 7.31 3.80 17.96
C GLN A 160 6.91 4.63 16.75
N ASP A 161 7.28 4.21 15.53
CA ASP A 161 6.82 4.82 14.28
C ASP A 161 5.29 4.81 14.25
N LEU A 162 4.68 6.00 14.23
CA LEU A 162 3.24 6.19 14.28
C LEU A 162 2.52 5.43 13.16
N ARG A 163 3.16 5.17 12.02
CA ARG A 163 2.56 4.40 10.90
C ARG A 163 2.49 2.90 11.18
N HIS A 164 3.21 2.40 12.18
CA HIS A 164 3.26 1.00 12.60
C HIS A 164 3.00 0.83 14.11
N ASN A 165 2.40 1.84 14.74
CA ASN A 165 2.22 1.88 16.19
C ASN A 165 0.91 1.23 16.62
N ARG A 166 1.01 0.03 17.20
CA ARG A 166 -0.12 -0.71 17.78
C ARG A 166 -0.70 -0.04 19.03
N GLN A 167 0.13 0.54 19.87
CA GLN A 167 -0.30 1.19 21.11
C GLN A 167 -1.13 2.46 20.87
N LYS A 168 -0.86 3.17 19.77
CA LYS A 168 -1.65 4.34 19.33
C LYS A 168 -2.88 3.95 18.51
N GLY A 169 -3.08 2.66 18.23
CA GLY A 169 -4.19 2.14 17.45
C GLY A 169 -4.05 2.28 15.93
N ASN A 170 -2.93 2.81 15.43
CA ASN A 170 -2.72 3.06 14.01
C ASN A 170 -2.49 1.77 13.19
N TRP A 171 -2.08 0.68 13.84
CA TRP A 171 -1.79 -0.62 13.24
C TRP A 171 -2.45 -1.74 14.03
N VAL A 172 -3.09 -2.67 13.33
CA VAL A 172 -3.82 -3.79 13.95
C VAL A 172 -3.23 -5.11 13.47
N GLU A 173 -2.75 -5.93 14.40
CA GLU A 173 -2.37 -7.32 14.12
C GLU A 173 -3.58 -8.25 14.27
N MET A 174 -3.57 -9.40 13.59
CA MET A 174 -4.64 -10.39 13.77
C MET A 174 -4.74 -10.90 15.21
N THR A 175 -3.63 -10.91 15.95
CA THR A 175 -3.61 -11.28 17.36
C THR A 175 -4.13 -10.19 18.29
N ASP A 176 -4.43 -8.99 17.79
CA ASP A 176 -5.16 -7.95 18.54
C ASP A 176 -6.67 -8.19 18.50
N LEU A 177 -7.18 -8.86 17.45
CA LEU A 177 -8.59 -9.18 17.33
C LEU A 177 -9.00 -10.19 18.38
N LYS A 178 -10.26 -10.08 18.83
CA LYS A 178 -10.86 -10.99 19.81
C LYS A 178 -11.98 -11.80 19.18
N TYR A 179 -12.11 -13.05 19.58
CA TYR A 179 -13.26 -13.88 19.22
C TYR A 179 -14.53 -13.21 19.71
N ASN A 180 -15.49 -12.98 18.82
CA ASN A 180 -16.73 -12.28 19.15
C ASN A 180 -17.98 -13.13 18.86
N ASN A 181 -17.83 -14.40 18.48
CA ASN A 181 -18.94 -15.34 18.44
C ASN A 181 -19.19 -15.91 19.85
N PRO A 182 -20.36 -15.67 20.49
CA PRO A 182 -20.67 -16.20 21.82
C PRO A 182 -20.69 -17.74 21.93
N GLU A 183 -20.72 -18.44 20.78
CA GLU A 183 -20.63 -19.91 20.74
C GLU A 183 -19.18 -20.42 20.86
N SER A 184 -18.18 -19.54 20.78
CA SER A 184 -16.79 -19.91 21.01
C SER A 184 -16.48 -19.93 22.51
N ASP A 185 -15.85 -21.01 22.98
CA ASP A 185 -15.31 -21.09 24.35
C ASP A 185 -14.19 -20.08 24.61
N PHE A 186 -13.69 -19.44 23.54
CA PHE A 186 -12.66 -18.41 23.56
C PHE A 186 -13.24 -17.00 23.39
N TYR A 187 -14.57 -16.82 23.49
CA TYR A 187 -15.22 -15.52 23.39
C TYR A 187 -14.53 -14.46 24.27
N GLY A 188 -14.24 -13.30 23.68
CA GLY A 188 -13.52 -12.19 24.32
C GLY A 188 -12.00 -12.37 24.44
N GLN A 189 -11.45 -13.53 24.09
CA GLN A 189 -10.00 -13.77 24.06
C GLN A 189 -9.40 -13.42 22.70
N ASN A 190 -8.10 -13.13 22.69
CA ASN A 190 -7.36 -12.78 21.48
C ASN A 190 -7.25 -13.97 20.51
N MET A 191 -7.33 -13.67 19.22
CA MET A 191 -7.19 -14.66 18.15
C MET A 191 -5.76 -15.17 18.06
N MET A 192 -5.62 -16.42 17.62
CA MET A 192 -4.33 -17.10 17.50
C MET A 192 -4.18 -17.75 16.12
N LEU A 193 -2.96 -17.72 15.56
CA LEU A 193 -2.68 -18.39 14.29
C LEU A 193 -2.46 -19.90 14.48
N TYR A 194 -1.86 -20.27 15.60
CA TYR A 194 -1.50 -21.64 15.93
C TYR A 194 -2.14 -22.04 17.26
N ALA A 195 -2.62 -23.27 17.35
CA ALA A 195 -3.16 -23.81 18.59
C ALA A 195 -2.06 -23.91 19.66
N PRO A 196 -2.25 -23.34 20.86
CA PRO A 196 -1.20 -23.35 21.88
C PRO A 196 -1.07 -24.72 22.58
N ASP A 197 -2.14 -25.52 22.60
CA ASP A 197 -2.23 -26.81 23.27
C ASP A 197 -3.07 -27.82 22.47
N ASP A 198 -3.15 -29.06 22.98
CA ASP A 198 -4.07 -30.07 22.46
C ASP A 198 -5.47 -29.83 23.01
N TYR A 199 -6.47 -29.85 22.13
CA TYR A 199 -7.86 -29.60 22.47
C TYR A 199 -8.73 -30.80 22.14
N TYR A 200 -9.68 -31.12 23.01
CA TYR A 200 -10.49 -32.33 22.95
C TYR A 200 -11.98 -31.99 23.04
N ASP A 201 -12.83 -32.82 22.45
CA ASP A 201 -14.28 -32.74 22.68
C ASP A 201 -14.67 -33.34 24.04
N ALA A 202 -15.96 -33.27 24.37
CA ALA A 202 -16.53 -33.78 25.62
C ALA A 202 -16.32 -35.30 25.82
N ASP A 203 -16.10 -36.06 24.74
CA ASP A 203 -15.85 -37.50 24.76
C ASP A 203 -14.34 -37.84 24.82
N GLY A 204 -13.47 -36.83 24.88
CA GLY A 204 -12.02 -36.98 24.97
C GLY A 204 -11.32 -37.23 23.62
N LYS A 205 -11.98 -36.99 22.49
CA LYS A 205 -11.37 -37.10 21.17
C LYS A 205 -10.64 -35.80 20.80
N LEU A 206 -9.41 -35.94 20.32
CA LEU A 206 -8.58 -34.80 19.87
C LEU A 206 -9.25 -34.07 18.69
N LEU A 207 -9.49 -32.78 18.86
CA LEU A 207 -10.05 -31.87 17.86
C LEU A 207 -8.96 -31.10 17.11
N VAL A 208 -8.04 -30.51 17.86
CA VAL A 208 -6.94 -29.68 17.35
C VAL A 208 -5.68 -30.04 18.12
N LYS A 209 -4.59 -30.27 17.41
CA LYS A 209 -3.29 -30.55 18.01
C LYS A 209 -2.53 -29.25 18.24
N LYS A 210 -1.74 -29.20 19.31
CA LYS A 210 -0.75 -28.14 19.53
C LYS A 210 0.09 -27.89 18.28
N GLY A 211 0.19 -26.62 17.89
CA GLY A 211 0.93 -26.17 16.70
C GLY A 211 0.14 -26.28 15.39
N ASP A 212 -1.08 -26.81 15.40
CA ASP A 212 -1.95 -26.79 14.21
C ASP A 212 -2.33 -25.36 13.84
N LEU A 213 -2.42 -25.12 12.53
CA LEU A 213 -2.89 -23.85 11.98
C LEU A 213 -4.39 -23.67 12.24
N LEU A 214 -4.78 -22.51 12.76
CA LEU A 214 -6.16 -22.12 13.04
C LEU A 214 -6.78 -21.28 11.91
N CYS A 215 -6.05 -21.08 10.82
CA CYS A 215 -6.50 -20.35 9.63
C CYS A 215 -5.97 -21.01 8.36
N SER A 216 -6.83 -21.64 7.54
CA SER A 216 -6.36 -22.37 6.35
C SER A 216 -6.06 -21.50 5.11
N ASP A 217 -6.36 -20.19 5.16
CA ASP A 217 -5.97 -19.18 4.16
C ASP A 217 -5.30 -17.97 4.85
N THR A 218 -3.97 -18.04 4.98
CA THR A 218 -3.17 -16.96 5.55
C THR A 218 -2.84 -15.85 4.53
N ILE A 219 -3.30 -15.98 3.28
CA ILE A 219 -3.13 -14.93 2.27
C ILE A 219 -4.17 -13.83 2.51
N ARG A 220 -5.44 -14.22 2.66
CA ARG A 220 -6.56 -13.26 2.77
C ARG A 220 -7.06 -13.06 4.19
N SER A 221 -6.83 -14.04 5.07
CA SER A 221 -7.45 -14.07 6.39
C SER A 221 -6.43 -13.97 7.54
N TRP A 222 -5.13 -13.80 7.23
CA TRP A 222 -4.11 -13.60 8.26
C TRP A 222 -2.99 -12.64 7.86
N PHE A 223 -3.26 -11.34 7.94
CA PHE A 223 -2.26 -10.28 7.78
C PHE A 223 -2.68 -9.02 8.54
N PRO A 224 -1.73 -8.15 8.94
CA PRO A 224 -2.06 -6.94 9.68
C PRO A 224 -2.75 -5.89 8.83
N THR A 225 -3.38 -4.92 9.48
CA THR A 225 -4.04 -3.78 8.83
C THR A 225 -3.41 -2.45 9.26
N PRO A 226 -2.87 -1.64 8.33
CA PRO A 226 -2.47 -0.25 8.59
C PRO A 226 -3.71 0.64 8.73
N LEU A 227 -4.40 0.53 9.87
CA LEU A 227 -5.70 1.14 10.13
C LEU A 227 -5.70 2.64 9.86
N TYR A 228 -4.63 3.33 10.23
CA TYR A 228 -4.46 4.77 10.00
C TYR A 228 -4.64 5.18 8.52
N LYS A 229 -4.29 4.28 7.60
CA LYS A 229 -4.30 4.55 6.15
C LYS A 229 -5.58 4.12 5.48
N VAL A 230 -6.13 2.98 5.89
CA VAL A 230 -7.24 2.32 5.17
C VAL A 230 -8.61 2.62 5.77
N TYR A 231 -8.67 3.08 7.01
CA TYR A 231 -9.94 3.37 7.66
C TYR A 231 -10.61 4.59 7.03
N ILE A 232 -11.86 4.44 6.60
CA ILE A 232 -12.75 5.52 6.21
C ILE A 232 -14.02 5.37 7.04
N LEU A 233 -14.48 6.44 7.69
CA LEU A 233 -15.76 6.41 8.39
C LEU A 233 -16.88 6.21 7.37
N ASP A 234 -17.48 5.01 7.39
CA ASP A 234 -18.58 4.63 6.51
C ASP A 234 -19.88 5.25 7.03
N GLN A 235 -20.12 6.54 6.74
CA GLN A 235 -21.24 7.31 7.31
C GLN A 235 -22.60 6.65 7.03
N SER A 236 -22.79 6.14 5.81
CA SER A 236 -24.02 5.45 5.44
C SER A 236 -24.26 4.20 6.28
N ALA A 237 -23.21 3.42 6.58
CA ALA A 237 -23.34 2.22 7.39
C ALA A 237 -23.50 2.59 8.88
N GLU A 238 -22.78 3.61 9.34
CA GLU A 238 -22.78 4.05 10.74
C GLU A 238 -24.16 4.56 11.19
N GLU A 239 -24.95 5.13 10.29
CA GLU A 239 -26.31 5.61 10.64
C GLU A 239 -27.36 4.50 10.69
N ASN A 240 -27.02 3.29 10.24
CA ASN A 240 -27.94 2.17 10.19
C ASN A 240 -27.65 1.14 11.29
N MET A 241 -28.55 1.01 12.27
CA MET A 241 -28.40 0.03 13.36
C MET A 241 -28.36 -1.43 12.89
N ASN A 242 -28.93 -1.73 11.72
CA ASN A 242 -28.93 -3.05 11.11
C ASN A 242 -27.74 -3.29 10.17
N ALA A 243 -26.86 -2.29 9.97
CA ALA A 243 -25.70 -2.46 9.11
C ALA A 243 -24.67 -3.40 9.73
N ASN A 244 -24.21 -4.33 8.89
CA ASN A 244 -23.07 -5.21 9.13
C ASN A 244 -22.05 -5.17 7.98
N GLN A 245 -22.16 -4.16 7.10
CA GLN A 245 -21.34 -3.96 5.91
C GLN A 245 -20.62 -2.61 6.00
N PHE A 246 -19.48 -2.56 6.67
CA PHE A 246 -18.63 -1.37 6.74
C PHE A 246 -17.51 -1.51 5.71
N ASN A 247 -17.68 -0.84 4.57
CA ASN A 247 -16.86 -1.07 3.37
C ASN A 247 -15.87 0.07 3.12
N GLY A 248 -16.10 1.26 3.67
CA GLY A 248 -15.27 2.44 3.50
C GLY A 248 -16.08 3.63 3.00
N ALA A 249 -15.70 4.21 1.85
CA ALA A 249 -16.49 5.29 1.28
C ALA A 249 -17.71 4.71 0.56
N THR A 250 -18.90 4.88 1.13
CA THR A 250 -20.18 4.48 0.53
C THR A 250 -21.17 5.64 0.48
N LYS A 251 -22.23 5.49 -0.33
CA LYS A 251 -23.29 6.48 -0.51
C LYS A 251 -24.60 5.95 0.04
N GLY A 252 -25.13 6.62 1.05
CA GLY A 252 -26.49 6.43 1.57
C GLY A 252 -27.20 7.76 1.70
N ASN A 253 -27.93 7.93 2.81
CA ASN A 253 -28.53 9.23 3.15
C ASN A 253 -27.44 10.29 3.39
N ASN A 254 -26.37 9.90 4.08
CA ASN A 254 -25.15 10.68 4.20
C ASN A 254 -24.02 10.03 3.40
N VAL A 255 -23.15 10.87 2.84
CA VAL A 255 -22.05 10.47 1.98
C VAL A 255 -20.78 10.38 2.80
N SER A 256 -20.13 9.21 2.82
CA SER A 256 -18.82 9.08 3.43
C SER A 256 -17.80 9.99 2.75
N ASN A 257 -16.94 10.64 3.53
CA ASN A 257 -15.84 11.41 2.96
C ASN A 257 -14.65 10.49 2.64
N GLY A 258 -14.54 10.15 1.36
CA GLY A 258 -13.48 9.32 0.77
C GLY A 258 -12.44 10.12 -0.01
N ASN A 259 -12.22 11.40 0.31
CA ASN A 259 -11.12 12.17 -0.30
C ASN A 259 -9.78 11.42 -0.16
N LEU A 260 -8.89 11.61 -1.13
CA LEU A 260 -7.53 11.06 -1.13
C LEU A 260 -6.52 12.13 -1.53
N TYR A 261 -5.24 11.93 -1.21
CA TYR A 261 -4.18 12.73 -1.82
C TYR A 261 -3.89 12.18 -3.21
N LEU A 262 -3.82 13.07 -4.20
CA LEU A 262 -3.07 12.79 -5.43
C LEU A 262 -1.61 13.14 -5.22
N PHE A 263 -1.32 14.32 -4.64
CA PHE A 263 0.02 14.75 -4.25
C PHE A 263 -0.01 15.44 -2.90
N ARG A 264 1.05 15.21 -2.12
CA ARG A 264 1.32 15.94 -0.88
C ARG A 264 2.82 16.09 -0.65
N LEU A 265 3.17 17.07 0.19
CA LEU A 265 4.54 17.54 0.37
C LEU A 265 5.53 16.45 0.78
N ALA A 266 5.11 15.41 1.52
CA ALA A 266 6.00 14.31 1.88
C ALA A 266 6.59 13.58 0.67
N GLU A 267 5.83 13.44 -0.42
CA GLU A 267 6.37 12.88 -1.67
C GLU A 267 7.45 13.79 -2.26
N THR A 268 7.28 15.11 -2.18
CA THR A 268 8.27 16.09 -2.67
C THR A 268 9.62 15.92 -1.97
N TYR A 269 9.63 15.71 -0.64
CA TYR A 269 10.87 15.41 0.10
C TYR A 269 11.52 14.11 -0.41
N LEU A 270 10.74 13.06 -0.65
CA LEU A 270 11.27 11.77 -1.13
C LEU A 270 11.77 11.84 -2.58
N LEU A 271 11.13 12.65 -3.44
CA LEU A 271 11.63 12.94 -4.78
C LEU A 271 12.93 13.77 -4.74
N ARG A 272 13.06 14.71 -3.79
CA ARG A 272 14.32 15.44 -3.59
C ARG A 272 15.43 14.53 -3.08
N ALA A 273 15.12 13.63 -2.15
CA ALA A 273 16.06 12.62 -1.68
C ALA A 273 16.58 11.76 -2.83
N GLU A 274 15.69 11.34 -3.72
CA GLU A 274 16.05 10.58 -4.92
C GLU A 274 16.92 11.40 -5.89
N ALA A 275 16.57 12.66 -6.16
CA ALA A 275 17.39 13.55 -6.99
C ALA A 275 18.81 13.72 -6.42
N LYS A 276 18.94 13.86 -5.10
CA LYS A 276 20.23 13.94 -4.40
C LYS A 276 21.00 12.63 -4.46
N PHE A 277 20.32 11.50 -4.30
CA PHE A 277 20.93 10.17 -4.45
C PHE A 277 21.57 9.99 -5.83
N TYR A 278 20.87 10.36 -6.92
CA TYR A 278 21.42 10.24 -8.26
C TYR A 278 22.64 11.14 -8.53
N GLN A 279 22.79 12.21 -7.74
CA GLN A 279 23.96 13.10 -7.75
C GLN A 279 25.09 12.62 -6.83
N GLY A 280 24.95 11.47 -6.17
CA GLY A 280 25.93 10.94 -5.20
C GLY A 280 25.86 11.60 -3.83
N ASN A 281 24.89 12.48 -3.58
CA ASN A 281 24.70 13.16 -2.30
C ASN A 281 23.81 12.32 -1.35
N THR A 282 24.33 11.18 -0.90
CA THR A 282 23.59 10.25 -0.03
C THR A 282 23.33 10.79 1.37
N THR A 283 24.17 11.69 1.88
CA THR A 283 23.94 12.39 3.16
C THR A 283 22.79 13.39 3.04
N GLY A 284 22.78 14.23 2.01
CA GLY A 284 21.67 15.16 1.79
C GLY A 284 20.35 14.45 1.47
N ALA A 285 20.39 13.27 0.83
CA ALA A 285 19.23 12.42 0.64
C ALA A 285 18.70 11.86 1.97
N ALA A 286 19.61 11.48 2.88
CA ALA A 286 19.25 11.00 4.21
C ALA A 286 18.58 12.08 5.05
N GLU A 287 19.01 13.34 4.92
CA GLU A 287 18.35 14.48 5.58
C GLU A 287 16.89 14.60 5.18
N ASP A 288 16.57 14.50 3.87
CA ASP A 288 15.20 14.56 3.35
C ASP A 288 14.35 13.37 3.86
N VAL A 289 14.89 12.15 3.81
CA VAL A 289 14.23 10.96 4.38
C VAL A 289 13.97 11.15 5.88
N ASN A 290 14.94 11.67 6.63
CA ASN A 290 14.82 11.90 8.06
C ASN A 290 13.81 12.98 8.44
N VAL A 291 13.46 13.89 7.54
CA VAL A 291 12.35 14.83 7.78
C VAL A 291 11.04 14.06 7.96
N ILE A 292 10.76 13.12 7.05
CA ILE A 292 9.55 12.27 7.11
C ILE A 292 9.58 11.37 8.34
N ARG A 293 10.73 10.72 8.58
CA ARG A 293 10.91 9.79 9.70
C ARG A 293 10.76 10.47 11.05
N ARG A 294 11.26 11.70 11.22
CA ARG A 294 11.06 12.50 12.44
C ARG A 294 9.59 12.80 12.66
N ARG A 295 8.87 13.22 11.62
CA ARG A 295 7.41 13.45 11.71
C ARG A 295 6.67 12.20 12.15
N ALA A 296 7.04 11.04 11.60
CA ALA A 296 6.43 9.77 11.93
C ALA A 296 6.88 9.21 13.29
N ASN A 297 7.78 9.88 14.01
CA ASN A 297 8.38 9.39 15.25
C ASN A 297 9.13 8.05 15.09
N ALA A 298 9.71 7.80 13.92
CA ALA A 298 10.49 6.59 13.66
C ALA A 298 11.78 6.56 14.50
N LYS A 299 12.25 5.37 14.87
CA LYS A 299 13.42 5.15 15.73
C LYS A 299 14.73 5.33 14.99
N LYS A 300 14.87 4.69 13.84
CA LYS A 300 16.09 4.78 13.02
C LYS A 300 16.11 6.11 12.30
N MET A 301 17.20 6.85 12.42
CA MET A 301 17.56 7.98 11.55
C MET A 301 18.79 7.59 10.73
N PHE A 302 18.86 8.09 9.51
CA PHE A 302 19.91 7.76 8.56
C PHE A 302 21.00 8.83 8.52
N THR A 303 22.26 8.43 8.42
CA THR A 303 23.37 9.34 8.08
C THR A 303 23.63 9.39 6.57
N THR A 304 23.34 8.29 5.89
CA THR A 304 23.33 8.11 4.45
C THR A 304 22.19 7.16 4.11
N VAL A 305 21.71 7.22 2.87
CA VAL A 305 20.66 6.32 2.35
C VAL A 305 21.06 5.74 1.00
N THR A 306 20.58 4.54 0.73
CA THR A 306 20.54 3.91 -0.60
C THR A 306 19.22 4.24 -1.30
N ILE A 307 19.11 3.93 -2.60
CA ILE A 307 17.81 3.95 -3.29
C ILE A 307 16.80 3.01 -2.63
N GLY A 308 17.26 1.92 -2.03
CA GLY A 308 16.44 0.97 -1.31
C GLY A 308 15.79 1.56 -0.07
N ASP A 309 16.55 2.33 0.71
CA ASP A 309 16.04 3.05 1.90
C ASP A 309 14.99 4.10 1.50
N ILE A 310 15.23 4.83 0.40
CA ILE A 310 14.27 5.79 -0.15
C ILE A 310 12.99 5.06 -0.60
N CYS A 311 13.12 3.95 -1.32
CA CYS A 311 11.99 3.13 -1.76
C CYS A 311 11.19 2.58 -0.58
N ASP A 312 11.85 2.14 0.48
CA ASP A 312 11.20 1.67 1.70
C ASP A 312 10.47 2.80 2.42
N GLU A 313 11.06 4.00 2.50
CA GLU A 313 10.38 5.15 3.10
C GLU A 313 9.17 5.60 2.29
N ARG A 314 9.26 5.56 0.95
CA ARG A 314 8.10 5.75 0.05
C ARG A 314 7.02 4.72 0.33
N ALA A 315 7.37 3.45 0.57
CA ALA A 315 6.39 2.43 0.89
C ALA A 315 5.68 2.73 2.22
N ARG A 316 6.42 3.05 3.29
CA ARG A 316 5.84 3.42 4.60
C ARG A 316 4.91 4.63 4.50
N GLU A 317 5.36 5.66 3.79
CA GLU A 317 4.72 6.97 3.77
C GLU A 317 3.56 7.07 2.77
N LEU A 318 3.75 6.57 1.55
CA LEU A 318 2.87 6.79 0.40
C LEU A 318 2.06 5.55 0.00
N TYR A 319 1.91 4.59 0.90
CA TYR A 319 1.02 3.44 0.66
C TYR A 319 -0.39 3.92 0.26
N LEU A 320 -0.92 3.45 -0.88
CA LEU A 320 -2.19 3.91 -1.50
C LEU A 320 -2.21 5.35 -2.05
N GLU A 321 -1.11 6.09 -1.97
CA GLU A 321 -0.96 7.43 -2.54
C GLU A 321 -0.01 7.45 -3.75
N GLU A 322 0.75 6.37 -3.93
CA GLU A 322 1.66 6.16 -5.05
C GLU A 322 1.28 4.90 -5.83
N TRP A 323 1.25 5.02 -7.15
CA TRP A 323 1.23 3.85 -8.04
C TRP A 323 2.60 3.19 -8.02
N ARG A 324 2.76 2.19 -7.13
CA ARG A 324 4.07 1.60 -6.82
C ARG A 324 4.77 0.98 -8.03
N GLN A 325 4.03 0.33 -8.94
CA GLN A 325 4.63 -0.30 -10.13
C GLN A 325 5.18 0.75 -11.10
N PRO A 326 4.41 1.78 -11.51
CA PRO A 326 4.94 2.87 -12.32
C PRO A 326 6.12 3.61 -11.66
N GLU A 327 6.06 3.84 -10.35
CA GLU A 327 7.15 4.53 -9.65
C GLU A 327 8.44 3.71 -9.64
N LEU A 328 8.36 2.40 -9.35
CA LEU A 328 9.53 1.52 -9.42
C LEU A 328 10.04 1.33 -10.85
N ALA A 329 9.18 1.37 -11.87
CA ALA A 329 9.61 1.38 -13.26
C ALA A 329 10.39 2.67 -13.60
N ARG A 330 9.90 3.83 -13.15
CA ARG A 330 10.61 5.12 -13.27
C ARG A 330 11.98 5.09 -12.56
N ILE A 331 12.03 4.53 -11.35
CA ILE A 331 13.29 4.38 -10.58
C ILE A 331 14.24 3.42 -11.29
N SER A 332 13.73 2.34 -11.89
CA SER A 332 14.53 1.41 -12.70
C SER A 332 15.21 2.14 -13.88
N TRP A 333 14.45 2.97 -14.59
CA TRP A 333 14.99 3.82 -15.65
C TRP A 333 16.05 4.80 -15.13
N CYS A 334 15.78 5.47 -14.01
CA CYS A 334 16.71 6.45 -13.44
C CYS A 334 18.00 5.81 -12.91
N LEU A 335 17.94 4.58 -12.37
CA LEU A 335 19.14 3.80 -12.01
C LEU A 335 19.96 3.44 -13.24
N ALA A 336 19.32 2.94 -14.31
CA ALA A 336 20.00 2.64 -15.56
C ALA A 336 20.64 3.88 -16.21
N LYS A 337 19.96 5.03 -16.12
CA LYS A 337 20.43 6.31 -16.69
C LYS A 337 21.53 6.97 -15.87
N SER A 338 21.44 6.94 -14.54
CA SER A 338 22.43 7.55 -13.65
C SER A 338 23.71 6.71 -13.50
N GLY A 339 23.62 5.38 -13.67
CA GLY A 339 24.70 4.47 -13.37
C GLY A 339 24.98 4.30 -11.87
N GLN A 340 24.15 4.88 -10.99
CA GLN A 340 24.26 4.65 -9.56
C GLN A 340 23.92 3.19 -9.23
N PRO A 341 24.68 2.53 -8.33
CA PRO A 341 24.34 1.19 -7.88
C PRO A 341 23.09 1.23 -7.00
N ASP A 342 22.30 0.16 -7.04
CA ASP A 342 21.21 -0.04 -6.08
C ASP A 342 21.72 -0.49 -4.69
N GLU A 343 20.79 -0.80 -3.77
CA GLU A 343 21.12 -1.28 -2.42
C GLU A 343 21.88 -2.63 -2.39
N TRP A 344 21.95 -3.36 -3.50
CA TRP A 344 22.68 -4.61 -3.64
C TRP A 344 23.99 -4.45 -4.41
N GLY A 345 24.36 -3.23 -4.80
CA GLY A 345 25.56 -2.93 -5.56
C GLY A 345 25.42 -3.17 -7.07
N GLU A 346 24.21 -3.39 -7.57
CA GLU A 346 23.97 -3.70 -8.98
C GLU A 346 23.74 -2.42 -9.79
N THR A 347 24.33 -2.36 -10.98
CA THR A 347 24.11 -1.30 -11.97
C THR A 347 23.34 -1.84 -13.16
N TYR A 348 22.59 -0.97 -13.85
CA TYR A 348 21.70 -1.35 -14.93
C TYR A 348 22.14 -0.70 -16.24
N ASP A 349 22.10 -1.46 -17.33
CA ASP A 349 22.46 -0.97 -18.66
C ASP A 349 21.24 -0.29 -19.32
N LEU A 350 21.41 0.97 -19.73
CA LEU A 350 20.34 1.79 -20.30
C LEU A 350 19.75 1.22 -21.60
N ALA A 351 20.51 0.44 -22.37
CA ALA A 351 20.04 -0.15 -23.62
C ALA A 351 19.22 -1.44 -23.40
N THR A 352 19.34 -2.08 -22.23
CA THR A 352 18.80 -3.42 -21.96
C THR A 352 17.97 -3.56 -20.67
N TRP A 353 17.84 -2.51 -19.86
CA TRP A 353 17.10 -2.52 -18.59
C TRP A 353 15.63 -3.00 -18.72
N ASP A 354 15.00 -2.78 -19.87
CA ASP A 354 13.61 -3.14 -20.19
C ASP A 354 13.47 -4.27 -21.23
N LYS A 355 14.58 -4.80 -21.76
CA LYS A 355 14.60 -5.81 -22.83
C LYS A 355 15.02 -7.19 -22.31
N GLN A 356 14.33 -7.64 -21.27
CA GLN A 356 14.60 -8.92 -20.64
C GLN A 356 13.31 -9.72 -20.47
N SER A 357 13.42 -11.04 -20.55
CA SER A 357 12.30 -11.97 -20.37
C SER A 357 12.71 -13.16 -19.50
N GLY A 358 11.72 -13.84 -18.93
CA GLY A 358 11.92 -15.01 -18.08
C GLY A 358 11.54 -14.75 -16.63
N THR A 359 11.45 -15.85 -15.86
CA THR A 359 10.97 -15.86 -14.46
C THR A 359 12.05 -16.27 -13.46
N ASP A 360 13.29 -16.51 -13.91
CA ASP A 360 14.41 -16.75 -13.02
C ASP A 360 14.77 -15.50 -12.22
N LEU A 361 15.38 -15.69 -11.04
CA LEU A 361 15.66 -14.60 -10.10
C LEU A 361 16.90 -13.76 -10.47
N ASN A 362 17.61 -14.10 -11.55
CA ASN A 362 18.82 -13.40 -11.98
C ASN A 362 18.50 -12.30 -12.98
N GLY A 363 19.22 -11.17 -12.93
CA GLY A 363 18.99 -10.04 -13.83
C GLY A 363 17.65 -9.34 -13.59
N GLY A 364 17.06 -8.80 -14.67
CA GLY A 364 15.85 -7.98 -14.64
C GLY A 364 16.12 -6.52 -14.26
N SER A 365 15.08 -5.69 -14.41
CA SER A 365 15.08 -4.30 -13.92
C SER A 365 15.05 -4.23 -12.39
N TYR A 366 15.31 -3.06 -11.84
CA TYR A 366 15.20 -2.81 -10.40
C TYR A 366 13.79 -3.14 -9.87
N TRP A 367 12.73 -2.80 -10.63
CA TRP A 367 11.36 -3.19 -10.33
C TRP A 367 11.21 -4.72 -10.21
N TYR A 368 11.76 -5.48 -11.16
CA TYR A 368 11.67 -6.94 -11.15
C TYR A 368 12.36 -7.52 -9.92
N LYS A 369 13.56 -7.03 -9.61
CA LYS A 369 14.33 -7.45 -8.43
C LYS A 369 13.61 -7.11 -7.12
N ARG A 370 13.09 -5.89 -6.95
CA ARG A 370 12.28 -5.57 -5.77
C ARG A 370 11.01 -6.42 -5.69
N THR A 371 10.35 -6.66 -6.83
CA THR A 371 9.13 -7.47 -6.87
C THR A 371 9.41 -8.89 -6.41
N THR A 372 10.46 -9.52 -6.92
CA THR A 372 10.82 -10.90 -6.58
C THR A 372 11.50 -11.04 -5.22
N ARG A 373 12.30 -10.07 -4.77
CA ARG A 373 12.97 -10.14 -3.45
C ARG A 373 12.04 -9.85 -2.27
N TYR A 374 11.03 -9.01 -2.46
CA TYR A 374 10.16 -8.54 -1.38
C TYR A 374 8.72 -9.06 -1.45
N ASN A 375 8.43 -9.98 -2.38
CA ASN A 375 7.13 -10.64 -2.53
C ASN A 375 7.30 -12.13 -2.83
N ILE A 376 6.16 -12.82 -2.96
CA ILE A 376 6.07 -14.27 -3.19
C ILE A 376 6.32 -14.71 -4.65
N PHE A 377 6.50 -13.76 -5.58
CA PHE A 377 6.61 -14.08 -7.00
C PHE A 377 7.91 -14.84 -7.31
N ASN A 378 7.80 -15.91 -8.09
CA ASN A 378 8.90 -16.75 -8.58
C ASN A 378 9.65 -17.56 -7.48
N HIS A 379 9.04 -17.76 -6.30
CA HIS A 379 9.62 -18.56 -5.19
C HIS A 379 8.98 -19.93 -5.02
N GLY A 380 8.27 -20.43 -6.04
CA GLY A 380 7.61 -21.72 -6.02
C GLY A 380 6.16 -21.65 -5.53
N SER A 381 5.60 -22.82 -5.23
CA SER A 381 4.20 -22.97 -4.83
C SER A 381 4.00 -22.63 -3.36
N ILE A 382 2.88 -21.99 -3.04
CA ILE A 382 2.37 -21.80 -1.68
C ILE A 382 1.02 -22.49 -1.53
N ILE A 383 0.69 -22.94 -0.33
CA ILE A 383 -0.58 -23.59 -0.02
C ILE A 383 -1.49 -22.57 0.69
N SER A 384 -2.63 -22.26 0.08
CA SER A 384 -3.71 -21.48 0.70
C SER A 384 -5.05 -21.98 0.17
N SER A 385 -5.69 -22.91 0.88
CA SER A 385 -6.82 -23.75 0.44
C SER A 385 -6.62 -24.58 -0.85
N LYS A 386 -5.66 -24.19 -1.70
CA LYS A 386 -5.20 -24.79 -2.95
C LYS A 386 -3.72 -24.45 -3.12
N GLU A 387 -3.04 -25.22 -3.97
CA GLU A 387 -1.68 -24.89 -4.39
C GLU A 387 -1.70 -23.71 -5.37
N LEU A 388 -0.91 -22.68 -5.08
CA LEU A 388 -0.80 -21.45 -5.87
C LEU A 388 0.65 -21.16 -6.20
N ASN A 389 0.93 -20.80 -7.45
CA ASN A 389 2.27 -20.40 -7.89
C ASN A 389 2.17 -19.01 -8.54
N TYR A 390 2.63 -17.99 -7.83
CA TYR A 390 2.62 -16.61 -8.29
C TYR A 390 3.88 -16.36 -9.12
N ARG A 391 3.70 -15.94 -10.38
CA ARG A 391 4.80 -15.69 -11.31
C ARG A 391 4.74 -14.29 -11.88
N VAL A 392 5.92 -13.72 -12.09
CA VAL A 392 6.11 -12.46 -12.81
C VAL A 392 7.28 -12.62 -13.75
N ASP A 393 7.15 -12.17 -14.99
CA ASP A 393 8.22 -12.21 -15.98
C ASP A 393 8.94 -10.85 -16.00
N LYS A 394 10.24 -10.85 -16.30
CA LYS A 394 11.03 -9.61 -16.47
C LYS A 394 10.39 -8.63 -17.47
N ARG A 395 9.70 -9.14 -18.50
CA ARG A 395 8.99 -8.31 -19.49
C ARG A 395 7.75 -7.61 -18.95
N ASN A 396 7.21 -8.04 -17.79
CA ASN A 396 6.04 -7.42 -17.17
C ASN A 396 6.32 -6.05 -16.53
N LEU A 397 7.55 -5.52 -16.70
CA LEU A 397 7.85 -4.12 -16.44
C LEU A 397 6.92 -3.19 -17.21
N PHE A 398 6.62 -3.54 -18.47
CA PHE A 398 5.61 -2.89 -19.28
C PHE A 398 4.54 -3.89 -19.70
N TRP A 399 3.26 -3.52 -19.56
CA TRP A 399 2.13 -4.36 -19.98
C TRP A 399 2.02 -4.41 -21.50
N PRO A 400 1.49 -5.48 -22.11
CA PRO A 400 1.36 -5.54 -23.55
C PRO A 400 0.45 -4.42 -24.08
N VAL A 401 0.78 -3.89 -25.26
CA VAL A 401 -0.15 -3.05 -26.03
C VAL A 401 -1.41 -3.87 -26.29
N PRO A 402 -2.61 -3.38 -25.94
CA PRO A 402 -3.84 -4.13 -26.14
C PRO A 402 -4.02 -4.55 -27.59
N ASN A 403 -4.34 -5.83 -27.84
CA ASN A 403 -4.51 -6.35 -29.20
C ASN A 403 -5.55 -5.55 -29.99
N SER A 404 -6.61 -5.06 -29.34
CA SER A 404 -7.62 -4.21 -29.97
C SER A 404 -7.05 -2.91 -30.55
N ALA A 405 -6.05 -2.31 -29.90
CA ALA A 405 -5.37 -1.12 -30.41
C ALA A 405 -4.52 -1.45 -31.65
N ILE A 406 -3.80 -2.58 -31.61
CA ILE A 406 -2.98 -3.06 -32.75
C ILE A 406 -3.86 -3.35 -33.96
N THR A 407 -4.97 -4.08 -33.78
CA THR A 407 -5.85 -4.45 -34.90
C THR A 407 -6.66 -3.29 -35.45
N ALA A 408 -6.95 -2.26 -34.63
CA ALA A 408 -7.66 -1.07 -35.09
C ALA A 408 -6.75 -0.12 -35.88
N ASN A 409 -5.43 -0.12 -35.63
CA ASN A 409 -4.49 0.75 -36.33
C ASN A 409 -4.08 0.17 -37.69
N ILE A 410 -5.02 0.16 -38.65
CA ILE A 410 -4.80 -0.39 -39.99
C ILE A 410 -3.86 0.46 -40.87
N GLY A 411 -3.69 1.74 -40.54
CA GLY A 411 -2.91 2.70 -41.32
C GLY A 411 -1.42 2.71 -40.98
N ALA A 412 -1.05 2.27 -39.78
CA ALA A 412 0.34 2.20 -39.33
C ALA A 412 0.53 1.07 -38.30
N PRO A 413 1.59 0.25 -38.40
CA PRO A 413 1.86 -0.77 -37.40
C PRO A 413 2.22 -0.15 -36.04
N LEU A 414 1.50 -0.52 -34.97
CA LEU A 414 1.90 -0.19 -33.59
C LEU A 414 2.99 -1.14 -33.10
N ARG A 415 4.08 -0.59 -32.58
CA ARG A 415 5.13 -1.41 -31.96
C ARG A 415 4.64 -2.02 -30.66
N GLN A 416 4.65 -3.35 -30.57
CA GLN A 416 4.37 -4.07 -29.33
C GLN A 416 5.55 -3.92 -28.34
N ASN A 417 5.30 -4.09 -27.04
CA ASN A 417 6.34 -4.12 -26.01
C ASN A 417 7.22 -5.37 -26.10
N TYR A 418 8.48 -5.27 -25.68
CA TYR A 418 9.45 -6.36 -25.77
C TYR A 418 8.93 -7.64 -25.10
N GLY A 419 9.13 -8.77 -25.78
CA GLY A 419 8.83 -10.09 -25.26
C GLY A 419 7.36 -10.50 -25.32
N TYR A 420 6.44 -9.67 -25.79
CA TYR A 420 5.07 -10.09 -26.07
C TYR A 420 4.90 -10.52 -27.53
N ASP A 421 3.86 -11.32 -27.80
CA ASP A 421 3.53 -11.77 -29.15
C ASP A 421 3.27 -10.57 -30.07
N GLY A 422 3.86 -10.60 -31.27
CA GLY A 422 3.82 -9.48 -32.22
C GLY A 422 4.89 -8.41 -31.99
N TYR A 423 5.80 -8.58 -31.04
CA TYR A 423 7.00 -7.73 -30.94
C TYR A 423 7.85 -7.82 -32.21
N ASP A 424 8.06 -6.67 -32.85
CA ASP A 424 8.96 -6.51 -33.98
C ASP A 424 9.83 -5.26 -33.74
N ALA A 425 11.14 -5.45 -33.69
CA ALA A 425 12.08 -4.37 -33.44
C ALA A 425 12.24 -3.41 -34.63
N SER A 426 11.79 -3.81 -35.83
CA SER A 426 11.84 -3.00 -37.05
C SER A 426 10.68 -2.00 -37.16
N VAL A 427 9.60 -2.19 -36.39
CA VAL A 427 8.49 -1.24 -36.33
C VAL A 427 8.99 0.05 -35.69
N PHE A 428 8.80 1.16 -36.42
CA PHE A 428 9.20 2.48 -35.99
C PHE A 428 8.47 2.87 -34.70
N MET A 429 9.18 3.59 -33.83
CA MET A 429 8.65 4.14 -32.59
C MET A 429 9.19 5.55 -32.47
N PHE A 430 8.31 6.52 -32.26
CA PHE A 430 8.71 7.88 -31.98
C PHE A 430 9.58 7.91 -30.73
N ASP A 431 10.80 8.41 -30.86
CA ASP A 431 11.74 8.61 -29.75
C ASP A 431 11.77 10.07 -29.26
N ASN A 432 11.05 10.95 -29.96
CA ASN A 432 10.82 12.35 -29.62
C ASN A 432 9.38 12.76 -30.00
N TRP A 433 8.91 13.88 -29.46
CA TRP A 433 7.52 14.31 -29.65
C TRP A 433 7.34 15.06 -30.98
N GLU A 434 8.40 15.67 -31.50
CA GLU A 434 8.41 16.40 -32.76
C GLU A 434 8.09 15.48 -33.94
N ASP A 435 8.66 14.27 -33.98
CA ASP A 435 8.36 13.28 -35.01
C ASP A 435 6.90 12.80 -34.92
N ALA A 436 6.36 12.66 -33.71
CA ALA A 436 4.96 12.29 -33.52
C ALA A 436 4.02 13.38 -34.05
N VAL A 437 4.34 14.66 -33.79
CA VAL A 437 3.57 15.80 -34.30
C VAL A 437 3.70 15.94 -35.82
N ALA A 438 4.89 15.70 -36.38
CA ALA A 438 5.10 15.74 -37.82
C ALA A 438 4.28 14.64 -38.54
N ASP A 439 4.15 13.46 -37.95
CA ASP A 439 3.34 12.37 -38.49
C ASP A 439 1.83 12.70 -38.48
N GLU A 440 1.33 13.36 -37.43
CA GLU A 440 -0.07 13.81 -37.34
C GLU A 440 -0.49 14.70 -38.53
N GLU A 441 0.43 15.52 -39.05
CA GLU A 441 0.17 16.39 -40.21
C GLU A 441 0.09 15.61 -41.53
N THR A 442 0.67 14.41 -41.60
CA THR A 442 0.70 13.57 -42.80
C THR A 442 -0.37 12.47 -42.83
N ALA A 443 -0.98 12.19 -41.68
CA ALA A 443 -1.98 11.12 -41.51
C ALA A 443 -3.43 11.54 -41.85
N ASN A 444 -3.65 12.75 -42.39
CA ASN A 444 -4.97 13.25 -42.83
C ASN A 444 -5.18 13.20 -44.35
#